data_AF-A0A355FMQ6-F1
#
_entry.id   AF-A0A355FMQ6-F1
#
_cell.length_a   1.000
_cell.length_b   1.000
_cell.length_c   1.000
_cell.angle_alpha   90.00
_cell.angle_beta   90.00
_cell.angle_gamma   90.00
#
_symmetry.space_group_name_H-M   'P 1'
#
loop_
_entity.id
_entity.type
_entity.pdbx_description
1 polymer ?
#
loop_
_entity_poly.entity_id
_entity_poly.type
_entity_poly.pdbx_seq_one_letter_code
_entity_poly.pdbx_strand_id
1 'polypeptide(L)'
;MKPELRSNLTTILFCAFSIIAVFFLLDPLIAEATDTLTVNSKRIYLNVGWIKVYFTTLLVTFILITLLMDKKQLGVLTLGLVLGSIPVLDQYRVPGLGRVVSVFQQNNLGDFQTYIPYLAVILGIFLVLVLLKVMNKVLK
;
A
#
# COMPACT_ATOMS: atom_id res chain seq x y z
N MET A 1 6.10 -31.91 2.02
CA MET A 1 6.39 -30.47 1.80
C MET A 1 7.51 -30.07 2.74
N LYS A 2 8.57 -29.39 2.25
CA LYS A 2 9.70 -28.98 3.13
C LYS A 2 9.20 -28.00 4.20
N PRO A 3 9.62 -28.13 5.48
CA PRO A 3 9.13 -27.29 6.58
C PRO A 3 9.38 -25.80 6.34
N GLU A 4 10.51 -25.45 5.72
CA GLU A 4 10.85 -24.07 5.34
C GLU A 4 9.88 -23.47 4.32
N LEU A 5 9.48 -24.25 3.30
CA LEU A 5 8.51 -23.80 2.30
C LEU A 5 7.15 -23.51 2.94
N ARG A 6 6.72 -24.36 3.87
CA ARG A 6 5.48 -24.16 4.62
C ARG A 6 5.55 -22.88 5.46
N SER A 7 6.65 -22.68 6.19
CA SER A 7 6.87 -21.47 7.00
C SER A 7 6.85 -20.22 6.13
N ASN A 8 7.59 -20.21 5.01
CA ASN A 8 7.64 -19.05 4.12
C ASN A 8 6.27 -18.75 3.52
N LEU A 9 5.53 -19.77 3.09
CA LEU A 9 4.19 -19.60 2.53
C LEU A 9 3.23 -19.01 3.58
N THR A 10 3.28 -19.49 4.82
CA THR A 10 2.48 -18.91 5.92
C THR A 10 2.83 -17.45 6.14
N THR A 11 4.11 -17.08 6.10
CA THR A 11 4.55 -15.67 6.21
C THR A 11 4.03 -14.79 5.09
N ILE A 12 4.13 -15.26 3.85
CA ILE A 12 3.62 -14.53 2.68
C ILE A 12 2.11 -14.33 2.79
N LEU A 13 1.36 -15.40 3.05
CA LEU A 13 -0.09 -15.35 3.15
C LEU A 13 -0.54 -14.45 4.30
N PHE A 14 0.10 -14.57 5.47
CA PHE A 14 -0.22 -13.71 6.61
C PHE A 14 -0.06 -12.23 6.26
N CYS A 15 1.07 -11.85 5.66
CA CYS A 15 1.31 -10.46 5.29
C CYS A 15 0.32 -9.97 4.22
N ALA A 16 0.08 -10.77 3.19
CA ALA A 16 -0.83 -10.42 2.11
C ALA A 16 -2.26 -10.23 2.62
N PHE A 17 -2.79 -11.20 3.38
CA PHE A 17 -4.13 -11.11 3.95
C PHE A 17 -4.25 -10.04 5.03
N SER A 18 -3.20 -9.75 5.80
CA SER A 18 -3.23 -8.68 6.80
C SER A 18 -3.41 -7.31 6.12
N ILE A 19 -2.67 -7.03 5.05
CA ILE A 19 -2.86 -5.78 4.29
C ILE A 19 -4.30 -5.70 3.79
N ILE A 20 -4.79 -6.75 3.14
CA ILE A 20 -6.13 -6.77 2.55
C ILE A 20 -7.19 -6.55 3.63
N ALA A 21 -7.17 -7.37 4.67
CA ALA A 21 -8.17 -7.33 5.73
C ALA A 21 -8.17 -5.98 6.47
N VAL A 22 -6.99 -5.48 6.84
CA VAL A 22 -6.88 -4.20 7.54
C VAL A 22 -7.29 -3.04 6.63
N PHE A 23 -6.92 -3.06 5.34
CA PHE A 23 -7.37 -2.04 4.39
C PHE A 23 -8.90 -2.00 4.31
N PHE A 24 -9.56 -3.12 4.02
CA PHE A 24 -11.02 -3.17 3.90
C PHE A 24 -11.74 -2.85 5.21
N LEU A 25 -11.11 -3.06 6.36
CA LEU A 25 -11.65 -2.68 7.66
C LEU A 25 -11.53 -1.16 7.91
N LEU A 26 -10.46 -0.53 7.44
CA LEU A 26 -10.20 0.90 7.63
C LEU A 26 -10.83 1.79 6.55
N ASP A 27 -10.93 1.30 5.32
CA ASP A 27 -11.48 2.02 4.16
C ASP A 27 -12.84 2.69 4.45
N PRO A 28 -13.87 1.99 5.00
CA PRO A 28 -15.16 2.62 5.29
C PRO A 28 -15.11 3.65 6.44
N LEU A 29 -14.04 3.67 7.24
CA LEU A 29 -13.92 4.56 8.40
C LEU A 29 -13.28 5.91 8.05
N ILE A 30 -12.60 6.01 6.90
CA ILE A 30 -11.88 7.21 6.49
C ILE A 30 -12.66 7.88 5.37
N ALA A 31 -13.08 9.13 5.63
CA ALA A 31 -13.80 9.92 4.65
C ALA A 31 -12.99 10.08 3.36
N GLU A 32 -13.66 9.88 2.23
CA GLU A 32 -13.13 10.16 0.91
C GLU A 32 -12.66 11.62 0.83
N ALA A 33 -11.37 11.82 0.54
CA ALA A 33 -10.76 13.13 0.46
C ALA A 33 -9.95 13.25 -0.84
N THR A 34 -10.41 14.14 -1.72
CA THR A 34 -9.69 14.50 -2.95
C THR A 34 -8.91 15.79 -2.72
N ASP A 35 -7.62 15.77 -3.05
CA ASP A 35 -6.79 16.97 -3.07
C ASP A 35 -6.23 17.22 -4.47
N THR A 36 -5.82 18.45 -4.76
CA THR A 36 -5.33 18.84 -6.09
C THR A 36 -3.97 19.52 -6.01
N LEU A 37 -2.99 18.94 -6.70
CA LEU A 37 -1.69 19.57 -6.91
C LEU A 37 -1.67 20.24 -8.27
N THR A 38 -1.27 21.52 -8.33
CA THR A 38 -1.07 22.21 -9.61
C THR A 38 0.40 22.26 -9.95
N VAL A 39 0.81 21.62 -11.05
CA VAL A 39 2.19 21.63 -11.56
C VAL A 39 2.16 22.18 -12.97
N ASN A 40 2.88 23.28 -13.24
CA ASN A 40 2.91 23.94 -14.55
C ASN A 40 1.50 24.16 -15.15
N SER A 41 0.59 24.73 -14.35
CA SER A 41 -0.82 24.98 -14.70
C SER A 41 -1.68 23.73 -14.98
N LYS A 42 -1.14 22.52 -14.74
CA LYS A 42 -1.86 21.26 -14.85
C LYS A 42 -2.30 20.78 -13.46
N ARG A 43 -3.59 20.49 -13.28
CA ARG A 43 -4.16 19.96 -12.03
C ARG A 43 -4.02 18.43 -12.00
N ILE A 44 -3.38 17.92 -10.96
CA ILE A 44 -3.22 16.51 -10.61
C ILE A 44 -4.14 16.24 -9.43
N TYR A 45 -5.03 15.26 -9.56
CA TYR A 45 -5.96 14.91 -8.50
C TYR A 45 -5.46 13.69 -7.73
N LEU A 46 -5.57 13.76 -6.41
CA LEU A 46 -5.11 12.75 -5.48
C LEU A 46 -6.27 12.28 -4.61
N ASN A 47 -6.46 10.97 -4.48
CA ASN A 47 -7.28 10.46 -3.37
C ASN A 47 -6.38 10.37 -2.12
N VAL A 48 -6.32 11.46 -1.36
CA VAL A 48 -5.59 11.54 -0.10
C VAL A 48 -6.23 10.64 0.96
N GLY A 49 -7.54 10.41 0.90
CA GLY A 49 -8.25 9.46 1.77
C GLY A 49 -7.67 8.04 1.63
N TRP A 50 -7.64 7.51 0.41
CA TRP A 50 -7.07 6.18 0.13
C TRP A 50 -5.60 6.10 0.53
N ILE A 51 -4.80 7.14 0.26
CA ILE A 51 -3.39 7.17 0.65
C ILE A 51 -3.26 7.06 2.17
N LYS A 52 -4.05 7.84 2.93
CA LYS A 52 -4.07 7.76 4.40
C LYS A 52 -4.49 6.38 4.90
N VAL A 53 -5.54 5.79 4.32
CA VAL A 53 -5.98 4.42 4.66
C VAL A 53 -4.83 3.46 4.45
N TYR A 54 -4.21 3.48 3.26
CA TYR A 54 -3.13 2.55 2.90
C TYR A 54 -1.92 2.66 3.83
N PHE A 55 -1.45 3.87 4.15
CA PHE A 55 -0.33 4.04 5.10
C PHE A 55 -0.71 3.59 6.52
N THR A 56 -1.96 3.78 6.93
CA THR A 56 -2.46 3.28 8.22
C THR A 56 -2.52 1.75 8.23
N THR A 57 -2.97 1.14 7.13
CA THR A 57 -2.93 -0.31 6.91
C THR A 57 -1.53 -0.87 7.05
N LEU A 58 -0.54 -0.23 6.42
CA LEU A 58 0.86 -0.63 6.52
C LEU A 58 1.39 -0.52 7.96
N LEU A 59 1.02 0.55 8.68
CA LEU A 59 1.41 0.72 10.08
C LEU A 59 0.84 -0.40 10.97
N VAL A 60 -0.46 -0.69 10.85
CA VAL A 60 -1.11 -1.77 11.61
C VAL A 60 -0.52 -3.13 11.23
N THR A 61 -0.28 -3.37 9.93
CA THR A 61 0.35 -4.61 9.46
C THR A 61 1.77 -4.75 10.00
N PHE A 62 2.53 -3.67 10.05
CA PHE A 62 3.86 -3.65 10.67
C PHE A 62 3.81 -4.03 12.16
N ILE A 63 2.83 -3.52 12.92
CA ILE A 63 2.62 -3.90 14.32
C ILE A 63 2.29 -5.40 14.42
N LEU A 64 1.39 -5.91 13.57
CA LEU A 64 1.04 -7.33 13.55
C LEU A 64 2.25 -8.22 13.23
N ILE A 65 3.05 -7.86 12.23
CA ILE A 65 4.29 -8.56 11.88
C ILE A 65 5.25 -8.55 13.08
N THR A 66 5.39 -7.41 13.75
CA THR A 66 6.28 -7.24 14.90
C THR A 66 5.92 -8.17 16.06
N LEU A 67 4.62 -8.35 16.31
CA LEU A 67 4.07 -9.14 17.41
C LEU A 67 4.01 -10.65 17.10
N LEU A 68 3.66 -11.02 15.87
CA LEU A 68 3.23 -12.38 15.53
C LEU A 68 4.21 -13.15 14.64
N MET A 69 5.20 -12.49 14.02
CA MET A 69 6.05 -13.13 13.01
C MET A 69 7.55 -13.05 13.32
N ASP A 70 8.32 -13.96 12.71
CA ASP A 70 9.78 -13.86 12.70
C ASP A 70 10.24 -12.75 11.76
N LYS A 71 10.81 -11.71 12.35
CA LYS A 71 11.26 -10.49 11.70
C LYS A 71 12.52 -10.70 10.85
N LYS A 72 13.23 -11.84 10.97
CA LYS A 72 14.46 -12.13 10.22
C LYS A 72 14.20 -12.44 8.74
N GLN A 73 12.99 -12.89 8.40
CA GLN A 73 12.60 -13.27 7.03
C GLN A 73 12.18 -12.05 6.17
N LEU A 74 13.00 -11.00 6.13
CA LEU A 74 12.66 -9.72 5.48
C LEU A 74 12.21 -9.89 4.01
N GLY A 75 12.86 -10.76 3.24
CA GLY A 75 12.48 -11.00 1.84
C GLY A 75 11.09 -11.62 1.70
N VAL A 76 10.75 -12.56 2.56
CA VAL A 76 9.45 -13.26 2.56
C VAL A 76 8.33 -12.31 3.01
N LEU A 77 8.60 -11.50 4.03
CA LEU A 77 7.70 -10.43 4.48
C LEU A 77 7.44 -9.43 3.34
N THR A 78 8.50 -8.99 2.65
CA THR A 78 8.38 -8.06 1.51
C THR A 78 7.46 -8.62 0.42
N LEU A 79 7.67 -9.87 0.02
CA LEU A 79 6.84 -10.51 -1.00
C LEU A 79 5.37 -10.55 -0.59
N GLY A 80 5.08 -10.89 0.67
CA GLY A 80 3.71 -10.86 1.19
C GLY A 80 3.10 -9.46 1.17
N LEU A 81 3.85 -8.42 1.57
CA LEU A 81 3.38 -7.03 1.53
C LEU A 81 3.08 -6.56 0.10
N VAL A 82 3.95 -6.90 -0.86
CA VAL A 82 3.73 -6.59 -2.28
C VAL A 82 2.47 -7.27 -2.79
N LEU A 83 2.34 -8.59 -2.56
CA LEU A 83 1.18 -9.37 -3.03
C LEU A 83 -0.13 -8.89 -2.40
N GLY A 84 -0.14 -8.52 -1.12
CA GLY A 84 -1.32 -7.96 -0.45
C GLY A 84 -1.69 -6.57 -0.94
N SER A 85 -0.72 -5.78 -1.43
CA SER A 85 -0.98 -4.43 -1.94
C SER A 85 -1.61 -4.42 -3.33
N ILE A 86 -1.47 -5.49 -4.12
CA ILE A 86 -2.06 -5.60 -5.46
C ILE A 86 -3.59 -5.38 -5.45
N PRO A 87 -4.40 -6.16 -4.71
CA PRO A 87 -5.86 -5.96 -4.70
C PRO A 87 -6.29 -4.63 -4.06
N VAL A 88 -5.43 -4.02 -3.24
CA VAL A 88 -5.68 -2.71 -2.63
C VAL A 88 -5.51 -1.58 -3.66
N LEU A 89 -4.58 -1.72 -4.61
CA LEU A 89 -4.40 -0.78 -5.73
C LEU A 89 -5.67 -0.66 -6.58
N ASP A 90 -6.40 -1.76 -6.80
CA ASP A 90 -7.65 -1.75 -7.56
C ASP A 90 -8.79 -0.96 -6.87
N GLN A 91 -8.64 -0.66 -5.58
CA GLN A 91 -9.55 0.19 -4.82
C GLN A 91 -9.18 1.68 -4.91
N TYR A 92 -8.03 2.05 -5.49
CA TYR A 92 -7.69 3.45 -5.69
C TYR A 92 -8.63 4.08 -6.73
N ARG A 93 -9.52 4.95 -6.24
CA ARG A 93 -10.46 5.72 -7.07
C ARG A 93 -10.37 7.15 -6.63
N VAL A 94 -10.47 8.11 -7.56
CA VAL A 94 -10.52 9.52 -7.18
C VAL A 94 -11.99 9.97 -7.16
N PRO A 95 -12.53 10.31 -5.97
CA PRO A 95 -13.91 10.78 -5.81
C PRO A 95 -14.18 12.02 -6.68
N GLY A 96 -15.33 12.04 -7.36
CA GLY A 96 -15.74 13.17 -8.22
C GLY A 96 -15.14 13.20 -9.64
N LEU A 97 -14.23 12.28 -9.98
CA LEU A 97 -13.64 12.16 -11.33
C LEU A 97 -14.08 10.90 -12.09
N GLY A 98 -15.16 10.23 -11.64
CA GLY A 98 -15.58 8.92 -12.15
C GLY A 98 -15.51 8.83 -13.68
N ARG A 99 -14.77 7.87 -14.25
CA ARG A 99 -14.59 7.62 -15.70
C ARG A 99 -14.45 8.87 -16.60
N VAL A 100 -14.10 10.07 -16.10
CA VAL A 100 -13.82 11.25 -16.95
C VAL A 100 -12.40 11.17 -17.51
N VAL A 101 -11.95 9.95 -17.79
CA VAL A 101 -10.71 9.62 -18.48
C VAL A 101 -10.72 10.22 -19.88
N SER A 102 -11.91 10.40 -20.50
CA SER A 102 -12.05 10.93 -21.86
C SER A 102 -11.64 12.40 -22.02
N VAL A 103 -11.78 13.25 -20.99
CA VAL A 103 -11.42 14.69 -21.09
C VAL A 103 -9.95 14.93 -20.70
N PHE A 104 -9.38 14.09 -19.84
CA PHE A 104 -7.97 14.23 -19.41
C PHE A 104 -6.97 13.47 -20.28
N GLN A 105 -7.41 12.45 -21.04
CA GLN A 105 -6.59 11.75 -22.04
C GLN A 105 -6.11 12.68 -23.18
N GLN A 106 -6.82 13.79 -23.43
CA GLN A 106 -6.49 14.70 -24.52
C GLN A 106 -5.26 15.59 -24.24
N ASN A 107 -4.72 15.59 -23.01
CA ASN A 107 -3.65 16.51 -22.57
C ASN A 107 -2.34 15.84 -22.08
N ASN A 108 -2.07 14.57 -22.44
CA ASN A 108 -0.89 13.81 -21.99
C ASN A 108 -0.73 13.73 -20.44
N LEU A 109 -1.82 13.94 -19.70
CA LEU A 109 -1.85 13.91 -18.22
C LEU A 109 -2.32 12.56 -17.64
N GLY A 110 -2.94 11.72 -18.48
CA GLY A 110 -3.43 10.40 -18.07
C GLY A 110 -2.32 9.48 -17.56
N ASP A 111 -1.09 9.63 -18.07
CA ASP A 111 0.02 8.76 -17.67
C ASP A 111 0.48 9.02 -16.23
N PHE A 112 0.70 10.28 -15.82
CA PHE A 112 1.26 10.56 -14.49
C PHE A 112 0.28 10.20 -13.35
N GLN A 113 -1.02 10.46 -13.52
CA GLN A 113 -2.03 10.14 -12.51
C GLN A 113 -2.16 8.64 -12.27
N THR A 114 -1.91 7.83 -13.31
CA THR A 114 -1.95 6.37 -13.21
C THR A 114 -0.85 5.82 -12.30
N TYR A 115 0.31 6.48 -12.21
CA TYR A 115 1.45 5.99 -11.42
C TYR A 115 1.39 6.33 -9.92
N ILE A 116 0.54 7.28 -9.51
CA ILE A 116 0.44 7.77 -8.13
C ILE A 116 0.19 6.65 -7.10
N PRO A 117 -0.83 5.78 -7.26
CA PRO A 117 -1.07 4.72 -6.28
C PRO A 117 0.08 3.70 -6.23
N TYR A 118 0.73 3.40 -7.36
CA TYR A 118 1.89 2.52 -7.40
C TYR A 118 3.10 3.12 -6.65
N LEU A 119 3.35 4.43 -6.81
CA LEU A 119 4.39 5.13 -6.07
C LEU A 119 4.11 5.10 -4.56
N ALA A 120 2.87 5.32 -4.14
CA ALA A 120 2.47 5.24 -2.74
C ALA A 120 2.73 3.83 -2.16
N VAL A 121 2.40 2.77 -2.91
CA VAL A 121 2.69 1.38 -2.52
C VAL A 121 4.19 1.11 -2.40
N ILE A 122 4.98 1.48 -3.40
CA ILE A 122 6.44 1.26 -3.39
C ILE A 122 7.08 1.98 -2.21
N LEU A 123 6.74 3.26 -2.01
CA LEU A 123 7.28 4.06 -0.91
C LEU A 123 6.83 3.53 0.46
N GLY A 124 5.57 3.11 0.57
CA GLY A 124 5.02 2.53 1.80
C GLY A 124 5.71 1.23 2.19
N ILE A 125 5.86 0.29 1.24
CA ILE A 125 6.56 -0.98 1.47
C ILE A 125 8.02 -0.72 1.83
N PHE A 126 8.69 0.20 1.12
CA PHE A 126 10.06 0.57 1.44
C PHE A 126 10.20 1.11 2.87
N LEU A 127 9.25 1.95 3.31
CA LEU A 127 9.21 2.46 4.68
C LEU A 127 9.05 1.33 5.71
N VAL A 128 8.15 0.37 5.48
CA VAL A 128 7.99 -0.82 6.35
C VAL A 128 9.29 -1.62 6.43
N LEU A 129 10.01 -1.78 5.32
CA LEU A 129 11.29 -2.50 5.32
C LEU A 129 12.36 -1.79 6.14
N VAL A 130 12.46 -0.46 6.03
CA VAL A 130 13.37 0.33 6.85
C VAL A 130 13.02 0.16 8.33
N LEU A 131 11.74 0.24 8.69
CA LEU A 131 11.28 0.06 10.07
C LEU A 131 11.60 -1.35 10.61
N LEU A 132 11.32 -2.40 9.84
CA LEU A 132 11.65 -3.78 10.22
C LEU A 132 13.16 -3.97 10.41
N LYS A 133 13.98 -3.37 9.54
CA LYS A 133 15.45 -3.44 9.64
C LYS A 133 15.98 -2.71 10.87
N VAL A 134 15.44 -1.52 11.19
CA VAL A 134 15.79 -0.78 12.40
C VAL A 134 15.37 -1.57 13.63
N MET A 135 14.14 -2.08 13.67
CA MET A 135 13.64 -2.86 14.80
C MET A 135 14.46 -4.13 15.03
N ASN A 136 14.85 -4.86 13.98
CA ASN A 136 15.73 -6.02 14.08
C ASN A 136 17.12 -5.68 14.64
N LYS A 137 17.57 -4.43 14.47
CA LYS A 137 18.83 -3.94 15.05
C LYS A 137 18.67 -3.56 16.52
N VAL A 138 17.51 -3.02 16.91
CA VAL A 138 17.23 -2.57 18.29
C VAL A 138 16.87 -3.74 19.21
N LEU A 139 16.10 -4.71 18.72
CA LEU A 139 15.68 -5.90 19.48
C LEU A 139 16.75 -7.01 19.50
N LYS A 140 18.00 -6.68 19.11
CA LYS A 140 19.12 -7.61 19.06
C LYS A 140 19.81 -7.73 20.41
#